data_AF-A0A0Q6R7T9-F1
#
_entry.id   AF-A0A0Q6R7T9-F1
#
_cell.length_a   1.000
_cell.length_b   1.000
_cell.length_c   1.000
_cell.angle_alpha   90.00
_cell.angle_beta   90.00
_cell.angle_gamma   90.00
#
_symmetry.space_group_name_H-M   'P 1'
#
loop_
_entity.id
_entity.type
_entity.pdbx_description
1 polymer ?
#
loop_
_entity_poly.entity_id
_entity_poly.type
_entity_poly.pdbx_seq_one_letter_code
_entity_poly.pdbx_strand_id
1 'polypeptide(L)'
;MTLAFDDAKASHNGMGMVWIPSRTFVMGSNDHYPEEAPAHPVQVDGFWIDEAPVTNRQFGEFVRETGYVTFAEIAPDPRDYPDALPAMLRPGSLVFHQPKRVSGPDISQWWTFKFGANWRRPIGGLGDLRGKLNHPVVHVAYCDAKAYAAWAGADLPTEAEWELAARGGLDGVEFAWGNELMPDGVSMANTWQGVFPTRTTKPAGRERTSPVRSFPANGYGLYDMIGNVWEWTSDYWSIRHPTPAAKSCCLPQNPRNGDVDASYDPAQPHIRIARRVLKGGSHLCAPNYCRRYRPSARHAEPEDTSTSHVGFRCVKRLS
;
A
#
# COMPACT_ATOMS: atom_id res chain seq x y z
N MET A 1 13.23 31.43 -27.65
CA MET A 1 13.39 29.96 -27.65
C MET A 1 12.49 29.45 -26.54
N THR A 2 11.25 29.17 -26.90
CA THR A 2 10.16 28.86 -25.98
C THR A 2 10.25 27.39 -25.62
N LEU A 3 10.57 27.07 -24.36
CA LEU A 3 10.53 25.69 -23.87
C LEU A 3 9.05 25.29 -23.75
N ALA A 4 8.61 24.44 -24.67
CA ALA A 4 7.33 23.77 -24.58
C ALA A 4 7.43 22.68 -23.50
N PHE A 5 7.16 23.06 -22.26
CA PHE A 5 6.58 22.11 -21.31
C PHE A 5 5.08 22.15 -21.58
N ASP A 6 4.60 21.20 -22.39
CA ASP A 6 3.18 20.88 -22.38
C ASP A 6 2.88 20.40 -20.95
N ASP A 7 2.21 21.25 -20.17
CA ASP A 7 1.56 20.87 -18.92
C ASP A 7 0.58 19.75 -19.25
N ALA A 8 1.02 18.50 -19.12
CA ALA A 8 0.18 17.32 -19.23
C ALA A 8 -0.82 17.34 -18.06
N LYS A 9 -1.89 18.11 -18.20
CA LYS A 9 -3.05 18.06 -17.32
C LYS A 9 -3.55 16.62 -17.32
N ALA A 10 -3.52 16.00 -16.14
CA ALA A 10 -4.15 14.72 -15.87
C ALA A 10 -5.55 14.68 -16.51
N SER A 11 -5.75 13.79 -17.50
CA SER A 11 -7.08 13.51 -18.01
C SER A 11 -7.79 12.57 -17.04
N HIS A 12 -9.03 12.87 -16.68
CA HIS A 12 -9.90 12.00 -15.88
C HIS A 12 -10.87 11.25 -16.78
N ASN A 13 -11.08 9.94 -16.58
CA ASN A 13 -11.95 9.12 -17.43
C ASN A 13 -13.41 9.01 -16.93
N GLY A 14 -13.88 9.88 -16.03
CA GLY A 14 -15.23 9.79 -15.45
C GLY A 14 -15.45 8.58 -14.52
N MET A 15 -14.49 7.65 -14.43
CA MET A 15 -14.50 6.48 -13.53
C MET A 15 -13.60 6.69 -12.30
N GLY A 16 -13.13 7.93 -12.04
CA GLY A 16 -12.25 8.22 -10.91
C GLY A 16 -10.80 7.76 -11.10
N MET A 17 -10.35 7.54 -12.34
CA MET A 17 -8.95 7.25 -12.64
C MET A 17 -8.28 8.43 -13.34
N VAL A 18 -6.96 8.51 -13.20
CA VAL A 18 -6.08 9.49 -13.81
C VAL A 18 -5.12 8.81 -14.78
N TRP A 19 -4.89 9.43 -15.95
CA TRP A 19 -3.87 9.01 -16.90
C TRP A 19 -2.47 9.44 -16.45
N ILE A 20 -1.55 8.49 -16.37
CA ILE A 20 -0.12 8.70 -16.16
C ILE A 20 0.58 8.50 -17.51
N PRO A 21 1.28 9.51 -18.05
CA PRO A 21 1.98 9.39 -19.32
C PRO A 21 3.18 8.45 -19.21
N SER A 22 3.53 7.80 -20.32
CA SER A 22 4.73 6.99 -20.43
C SER A 22 5.98 7.80 -20.05
N ARG A 23 6.85 7.23 -19.22
CA ARG A 23 8.05 7.91 -18.72
C ARG A 23 9.14 6.94 -18.29
N THR A 24 10.39 7.30 -18.59
CA THR A 24 11.56 6.76 -17.88
C THR A 24 11.77 7.55 -16.59
N PHE A 25 11.90 6.86 -15.45
CA PHE A 25 12.22 7.49 -14.17
C PHE A 25 13.22 6.64 -13.38
N VAL A 26 13.83 7.23 -12.35
CA VAL A 26 14.69 6.50 -11.41
C VAL A 26 13.83 5.93 -10.29
N MET A 27 13.70 4.60 -10.28
CA MET A 27 13.01 3.84 -9.25
C MET A 27 13.95 3.52 -8.09
N GLY A 28 13.43 3.53 -6.85
CA GLY A 28 14.18 3.24 -5.64
C GLY A 28 14.90 4.45 -5.02
N SER A 29 15.75 4.18 -4.03
CA SER A 29 16.59 5.17 -3.32
C SER A 29 17.84 4.49 -2.76
N ASN A 30 18.96 5.20 -2.75
CA ASN A 30 20.22 4.73 -2.14
C ASN A 30 20.43 5.26 -0.72
N ASP A 31 19.51 6.08 -0.20
CA ASP A 31 19.74 6.91 1.00
C ASP A 31 19.02 6.40 2.25
N HIS A 32 18.17 5.37 2.11
CA HIS A 32 17.25 4.93 3.15
C HIS A 32 17.41 3.42 3.45
N TYR A 33 16.35 2.63 3.26
CA TYR A 33 16.37 1.21 3.59
C TYR A 33 17.10 0.41 2.50
N PRO A 34 17.91 -0.62 2.85
CA PRO A 34 18.69 -1.39 1.87
C PRO A 34 17.86 -2.01 0.74
N GLU A 35 16.62 -2.42 1.03
CA GLU A 35 15.70 -2.99 0.03
C GLU A 35 15.28 -2.03 -1.08
N GLU A 36 15.39 -0.71 -0.86
CA GLU A 36 15.09 0.35 -1.83
C GLU A 36 16.24 0.58 -2.81
N ALA A 37 17.40 -0.01 -2.54
CA ALA A 37 18.60 0.12 -3.35
C ALA A 37 18.76 -1.09 -4.30
N PRO A 38 19.52 -0.91 -5.40
CA PRO A 38 20.01 0.36 -5.90
C PRO A 38 18.90 1.17 -6.60
N ALA A 39 19.00 2.49 -6.51
CA ALA A 39 18.23 3.37 -7.39
C ALA A 39 18.63 3.10 -8.85
N HIS A 40 17.64 2.88 -9.72
CA HIS A 40 17.88 2.43 -11.10
C HIS A 40 16.83 2.99 -12.07
N PRO A 41 17.21 3.31 -13.32
CA PRO A 41 16.27 3.77 -14.33
C PRO A 41 15.37 2.63 -14.83
N VAL A 42 14.07 2.91 -14.95
CA VAL A 42 13.06 2.02 -15.54
C VAL A 42 12.15 2.82 -16.47
N GLN A 43 11.69 2.20 -17.56
CA GLN A 43 10.68 2.77 -18.45
C GLN A 43 9.32 2.16 -18.10
N VAL A 44 8.31 3.00 -17.91
CA VAL A 44 6.91 2.57 -17.71
C VAL A 44 6.06 3.20 -18.79
N ASP A 45 5.23 2.41 -19.46
CA ASP A 45 4.30 2.88 -20.48
C ASP A 45 3.15 3.68 -19.85
N GLY A 46 2.32 4.34 -20.67
CA GLY A 46 1.19 5.09 -20.15
C GLY A 46 0.07 4.17 -19.63
N PHE A 47 -0.53 4.53 -18.50
CA PHE A 47 -1.61 3.75 -17.87
C PHE A 47 -2.57 4.65 -17.09
N TRP A 48 -3.76 4.15 -16.83
CA TRP A 48 -4.73 4.73 -15.91
C TRP A 48 -4.51 4.17 -14.51
N ILE A 49 -4.61 5.00 -13.47
CA ILE A 49 -4.59 4.60 -12.06
C ILE A 49 -5.72 5.27 -11.29
N ASP A 50 -6.31 4.57 -10.33
CA ASP A 50 -7.32 5.14 -9.43
C ASP A 50 -6.76 6.39 -8.72
N GLU A 51 -7.56 7.46 -8.69
CA GLU A 51 -7.15 8.74 -8.10
C GLU A 51 -6.93 8.66 -6.59
N ALA A 52 -7.53 7.67 -5.92
CA ALA A 52 -7.38 7.40 -4.50
C ALA A 52 -7.58 5.90 -4.20
N PRO A 53 -7.21 5.40 -3.01
CA PRO A 53 -7.44 4.01 -2.63
C PRO A 53 -8.91 3.60 -2.71
N VAL A 54 -9.17 2.32 -2.97
CA VAL A 54 -10.53 1.76 -3.01
C VAL A 54 -11.22 1.98 -1.66
N THR A 55 -12.41 2.55 -1.70
CA THR A 55 -13.19 2.89 -0.50
C THR A 55 -14.04 1.74 -0.01
N ASN A 56 -14.44 1.79 1.26
CA ASN A 56 -15.41 0.84 1.84
C ASN A 56 -16.74 0.80 1.07
N ARG A 57 -17.17 1.93 0.49
CA ARG A 57 -18.37 1.98 -0.36
C ARG A 57 -18.21 1.13 -1.61
N GLN A 58 -17.14 1.38 -2.38
CA GLN A 58 -16.85 0.66 -3.61
C GLN A 58 -16.65 -0.83 -3.36
N PHE A 59 -15.87 -1.19 -2.33
CA PHE A 59 -15.69 -2.59 -1.96
C PHE A 59 -17.01 -3.24 -1.50
N GLY A 60 -17.88 -2.48 -0.83
CA GLY A 60 -19.22 -2.94 -0.47
C GLY A 60 -20.13 -3.21 -1.67
N GLU A 61 -19.98 -2.47 -2.77
CA GLU A 61 -20.69 -2.74 -4.03
C GLU A 61 -20.20 -4.04 -4.66
N PHE A 62 -18.89 -4.24 -4.76
CA PHE A 62 -18.28 -5.49 -5.21
C PHE A 62 -18.83 -6.69 -4.43
N VAL A 63 -18.79 -6.64 -3.09
CA VAL A 63 -19.27 -7.75 -2.25
C VAL A 63 -20.78 -7.96 -2.41
N ARG A 64 -21.56 -6.89 -2.55
CA ARG A 64 -23.02 -6.98 -2.75
C ARG A 64 -23.36 -7.68 -4.07
N GLU A 65 -22.61 -7.41 -5.14
CA GLU A 65 -22.90 -7.94 -6.49
C GLU A 65 -22.39 -9.36 -6.69
N THR A 66 -21.29 -9.71 -6.05
CA THR A 66 -20.61 -11.00 -6.26
C THR A 66 -20.86 -12.01 -5.15
N GLY A 67 -21.30 -11.55 -3.97
CA GLY A 67 -21.36 -12.38 -2.77
C GLY A 67 -19.97 -12.75 -2.22
N TYR A 68 -18.92 -12.02 -2.62
CA TYR A 68 -17.54 -12.32 -2.24
C TYR A 68 -17.33 -12.32 -0.72
N VAL A 69 -16.60 -13.31 -0.23
CA VAL A 69 -16.21 -13.47 1.19
C VAL A 69 -14.71 -13.27 1.26
N THR A 70 -14.24 -12.31 2.05
CA THR A 70 -12.80 -11.98 2.08
C THR A 70 -11.98 -13.03 2.80
N PHE A 71 -10.68 -13.06 2.56
CA PHE A 71 -9.76 -13.97 3.26
C PHE A 71 -9.90 -13.89 4.78
N ALA A 72 -10.01 -12.67 5.34
CA ALA A 72 -10.22 -12.43 6.77
C ALA A 72 -11.56 -12.98 7.32
N GLU A 73 -12.52 -13.30 6.46
CA GLU A 73 -13.83 -13.86 6.81
C GLU A 73 -13.84 -15.40 6.77
N ILE A 74 -12.77 -16.02 6.28
CA ILE A 74 -12.65 -17.48 6.11
C ILE A 74 -11.77 -18.05 7.24
N ALA A 75 -12.10 -19.24 7.73
CA ALA A 75 -11.25 -19.95 8.69
C ALA A 75 -9.99 -20.46 7.96
N PRO A 76 -8.78 -20.19 8.45
CA PRO A 76 -7.56 -20.66 7.82
C PRO A 76 -7.53 -22.19 7.74
N ASP A 77 -7.05 -22.74 6.63
CA ASP A 77 -6.91 -24.18 6.46
C ASP A 77 -5.72 -24.69 7.29
N PRO A 78 -5.91 -25.65 8.22
CA PRO A 78 -4.81 -26.20 9.01
C PRO A 78 -3.64 -26.74 8.17
N ARG A 79 -3.88 -27.15 6.91
CA ARG A 79 -2.85 -27.67 6.00
C ARG A 79 -1.85 -26.59 5.58
N ASP A 80 -2.29 -25.33 5.51
CA ASP A 80 -1.44 -24.20 5.15
C ASP A 80 -0.63 -23.68 6.35
N TYR A 81 -1.06 -24.01 7.58
CA TYR A 81 -0.44 -23.59 8.83
C TYR A 81 -0.25 -24.78 9.80
N PRO A 82 0.65 -25.74 9.48
CA PRO A 82 0.80 -26.97 10.25
C PRO A 82 1.19 -26.75 11.72
N ASP A 83 1.89 -25.64 12.01
CA ASP A 83 2.33 -25.29 13.37
C ASP A 83 1.35 -24.37 14.11
N ALA A 84 0.23 -23.99 13.49
CA ALA A 84 -0.76 -23.14 14.14
C ALA A 84 -1.52 -23.90 15.23
N LEU A 85 -1.68 -23.25 16.37
CA LEU A 85 -2.56 -23.76 17.43
C LEU A 85 -3.99 -23.89 16.88
N PRO A 86 -4.68 -25.04 17.03
CA PRO A 86 -6.02 -25.22 16.45
C PRO A 86 -7.03 -24.14 16.87
N ALA A 87 -6.91 -23.61 18.10
CA ALA A 87 -7.76 -22.52 18.59
C ALA A 87 -7.55 -21.16 17.87
N MET A 88 -6.44 -21.01 17.14
CA MET A 88 -6.10 -19.82 16.35
C MET A 88 -6.60 -19.87 14.91
N LEU A 89 -7.01 -21.05 14.42
CA LEU A 89 -7.55 -21.26 13.06
C LEU A 89 -9.01 -20.79 12.99
N ARG A 90 -9.19 -19.46 13.09
CA ARG A 90 -10.50 -18.81 13.09
C ARG A 90 -10.45 -17.57 12.19
N PRO A 91 -11.58 -17.20 11.55
CA PRO A 91 -11.68 -15.97 10.79
C PRO A 91 -11.25 -14.77 11.65
N GLY A 92 -10.44 -13.90 11.07
CA GLY A 92 -9.88 -12.75 11.77
C GLY A 92 -8.81 -12.06 10.95
N SER A 93 -8.29 -11.00 11.54
CA SER A 93 -7.29 -10.16 10.90
C SER A 93 -6.43 -9.47 11.95
N LEU A 94 -5.24 -9.01 11.56
CA LEU A 94 -4.34 -8.27 12.45
C LEU A 94 -4.86 -6.84 12.68
N VAL A 95 -5.03 -6.47 13.94
CA VAL A 95 -5.52 -5.15 14.34
C VAL A 95 -4.48 -4.44 15.18
N PHE A 96 -4.17 -3.20 14.81
CA PHE A 96 -3.35 -2.34 15.65
C PHE A 96 -4.14 -1.86 16.86
N HIS A 97 -3.56 -2.03 18.04
CA HIS A 97 -4.03 -1.49 19.31
C HIS A 97 -2.90 -0.69 19.94
N GLN A 98 -3.10 0.62 20.13
CA GLN A 98 -2.14 1.50 20.79
C GLN A 98 -1.90 1.03 22.25
N PRO A 99 -0.70 0.54 22.60
CA PRO A 99 -0.42 0.11 23.96
C PRO A 99 -0.10 1.32 24.84
N LYS A 100 -0.35 1.20 26.15
CA LYS A 100 0.04 2.24 27.11
C LYS A 100 1.55 2.32 27.31
N ARG A 101 2.24 1.18 27.19
CA ARG A 101 3.69 1.01 27.39
C ARG A 101 4.18 -0.15 26.52
N VAL A 102 5.46 -0.14 26.20
CA VAL A 102 6.14 -1.21 25.45
C VAL A 102 7.39 -1.62 26.23
N SER A 103 7.68 -2.91 26.23
CA SER A 103 8.92 -3.50 26.74
C SER A 103 9.56 -4.35 25.65
N GLY A 104 10.77 -3.98 25.21
CA GLY A 104 11.48 -4.71 24.15
C GLY A 104 10.87 -4.54 22.75
N PRO A 105 11.35 -5.33 21.77
CA PRO A 105 11.00 -5.16 20.35
C PRO A 105 9.78 -5.97 19.90
N ASP A 106 9.14 -6.75 20.78
CA ASP A 106 8.03 -7.62 20.40
C ASP A 106 6.82 -6.81 19.91
N ILE A 107 6.50 -6.97 18.63
CA ILE A 107 5.42 -6.25 17.97
C ILE A 107 4.03 -6.74 18.39
N SER A 108 3.92 -7.93 19.01
CA SER A 108 2.66 -8.47 19.51
C SER A 108 2.03 -7.58 20.62
N GLN A 109 2.84 -6.70 21.21
CA GLN A 109 2.40 -5.69 22.17
C GLN A 109 1.45 -4.63 21.56
N TRP A 110 1.45 -4.45 20.24
CA TRP A 110 0.52 -3.53 19.55
C TRP A 110 -0.17 -4.13 18.33
N TRP A 111 0.22 -5.33 17.89
CA TRP A 111 -0.48 -6.11 16.87
C TRP A 111 -1.17 -7.31 17.50
N THR A 112 -2.48 -7.41 17.30
CA THR A 112 -3.27 -8.52 17.82
C THR A 112 -4.07 -9.16 16.69
N PHE A 113 -3.95 -10.48 16.54
CA PHE A 113 -4.86 -11.23 15.68
C PHE A 113 -6.23 -11.28 16.33
N LYS A 114 -7.20 -10.57 15.75
CA LYS A 114 -8.53 -10.41 16.34
C LYS A 114 -9.56 -11.21 15.56
N PHE A 115 -10.15 -12.21 16.21
CA PHE A 115 -11.21 -13.00 15.62
C PHE A 115 -12.41 -12.13 15.21
N GLY A 116 -12.92 -12.37 14.01
CA GLY A 116 -14.00 -11.62 13.40
C GLY A 116 -13.67 -10.17 13.03
N ALA A 117 -12.42 -9.73 13.13
CA ALA A 117 -11.99 -8.49 12.49
C ALA A 117 -11.86 -8.72 10.97
N ASN A 118 -12.51 -7.85 10.20
CA ASN A 118 -12.55 -7.91 8.75
C ASN A 118 -12.89 -6.51 8.20
N TRP A 119 -13.07 -6.38 6.89
CA TRP A 119 -13.33 -5.10 6.26
C TRP A 119 -14.63 -4.43 6.73
N ARG A 120 -15.67 -5.20 7.10
CA ARG A 120 -16.94 -4.68 7.66
C ARG A 120 -16.80 -4.29 9.12
N ARG A 121 -15.88 -4.92 9.86
CA ARG A 121 -15.64 -4.71 11.29
C ARG A 121 -14.15 -4.44 11.56
N PRO A 122 -13.60 -3.26 11.20
CA PRO A 122 -12.15 -3.04 11.19
C PRO A 122 -11.45 -3.00 12.56
N ILE A 123 -12.22 -3.09 13.65
CA ILE A 123 -11.70 -3.21 15.01
C ILE A 123 -12.21 -4.49 15.69
N GLY A 124 -12.86 -5.40 14.95
CA GLY A 124 -13.59 -6.57 15.44
C GLY A 124 -14.78 -6.24 16.35
N GLY A 125 -15.44 -7.29 16.86
CA GLY A 125 -16.54 -7.15 17.81
C GLY A 125 -17.75 -6.38 17.26
N LEU A 126 -18.15 -5.31 17.95
CA LEU A 126 -19.27 -4.41 17.59
C LEU A 126 -18.87 -3.26 16.64
N GLY A 127 -17.60 -3.21 16.20
CA GLY A 127 -17.16 -2.21 15.22
C GLY A 127 -17.86 -2.37 13.88
N ASP A 128 -18.11 -1.26 13.19
CA ASP A 128 -18.74 -1.24 11.88
C ASP A 128 -18.19 -0.09 11.00
N LEU A 129 -18.82 0.10 9.84
CA LEU A 129 -18.46 1.11 8.84
C LEU A 129 -19.24 2.44 8.97
N ARG A 130 -19.96 2.68 10.07
CA ARG A 130 -20.69 3.96 10.25
C ARG A 130 -19.72 5.13 10.17
N GLY A 131 -20.04 6.08 9.28
CA GLY A 131 -19.18 7.24 9.01
C GLY A 131 -17.88 6.93 8.25
N LYS A 132 -17.66 5.68 7.80
CA LYS A 132 -16.40 5.24 7.17
C LYS A 132 -16.53 4.77 5.72
N LEU A 133 -17.67 5.02 5.08
CA LEU A 133 -17.90 4.59 3.69
C LEU A 133 -16.90 5.19 2.69
N ASN A 134 -16.41 6.40 2.96
CA ASN A 134 -15.41 7.07 2.11
C ASN A 134 -13.96 6.90 2.64
N HIS A 135 -13.74 6.03 3.63
CA HIS A 135 -12.40 5.63 4.03
C HIS A 135 -11.89 4.50 3.14
N PRO A 136 -10.57 4.32 3.01
CA PRO A 136 -10.02 3.15 2.33
C PRO A 136 -10.53 1.86 2.98
N VAL A 137 -10.82 0.86 2.16
CA VAL A 137 -11.05 -0.50 2.64
C VAL A 137 -9.75 -1.05 3.22
N VAL A 138 -9.85 -1.77 4.34
CA VAL A 138 -8.74 -2.44 5.02
C VAL A 138 -9.14 -3.87 5.38
N HIS A 139 -8.22 -4.66 5.95
CA HIS A 139 -8.43 -6.09 6.19
C HIS A 139 -8.71 -6.89 4.91
N VAL A 140 -8.04 -6.49 3.83
CA VAL A 140 -8.06 -7.16 2.53
C VAL A 140 -6.69 -7.78 2.28
N ALA A 141 -6.66 -9.09 2.07
CA ALA A 141 -5.47 -9.80 1.64
C ALA A 141 -5.21 -9.54 0.15
N TYR A 142 -4.07 -10.01 -0.37
CA TYR A 142 -3.73 -9.80 -1.78
C TYR A 142 -4.79 -10.38 -2.73
N CYS A 143 -5.33 -11.57 -2.41
CA CYS A 143 -6.38 -12.21 -3.20
C CYS A 143 -7.68 -11.39 -3.26
N ASP A 144 -8.03 -10.70 -2.18
CA ASP A 144 -9.23 -9.86 -2.09
C ASP A 144 -9.08 -8.62 -2.99
N ALA A 145 -7.92 -7.98 -2.94
CA ALA A 145 -7.58 -6.84 -3.78
C ALA A 145 -7.60 -7.23 -5.27
N LYS A 146 -7.02 -8.39 -5.61
CA LYS A 146 -7.01 -8.92 -6.98
C LYS A 146 -8.41 -9.27 -7.49
N ALA A 147 -9.24 -9.89 -6.65
CA ALA A 147 -10.61 -10.25 -7.00
C ALA A 147 -11.48 -9.01 -7.27
N TYR A 148 -11.34 -7.97 -6.42
CA TYR A 148 -11.99 -6.68 -6.66
C TYR A 148 -11.51 -6.05 -7.98
N ALA A 149 -10.20 -5.98 -8.20
CA ALA A 149 -9.64 -5.35 -9.39
C ALA A 149 -10.16 -6.03 -10.68
N ALA A 150 -10.18 -7.36 -10.69
CA ALA A 150 -10.74 -8.14 -11.80
C ALA A 150 -12.23 -7.84 -12.04
N TRP A 151 -13.05 -7.78 -10.98
CA TRP A 151 -14.47 -7.41 -11.09
C TRP A 151 -14.66 -5.99 -11.64
N ALA A 152 -13.80 -5.04 -11.28
CA ALA A 152 -13.82 -3.67 -11.79
C ALA A 152 -13.29 -3.53 -13.24
N GLY A 153 -12.91 -4.65 -13.88
CA GLY A 153 -12.27 -4.66 -15.20
C GLY A 153 -10.92 -3.91 -15.18
N ALA A 154 -10.19 -4.05 -14.07
CA ALA A 154 -8.91 -3.41 -13.79
C ALA A 154 -7.89 -4.46 -13.29
N ASP A 155 -6.73 -3.99 -12.86
CA ASP A 155 -5.68 -4.82 -12.26
C ASP A 155 -5.01 -4.07 -11.09
N LEU A 156 -4.14 -4.74 -10.33
CA LEU A 156 -3.27 -4.07 -9.37
C LEU A 156 -2.07 -3.42 -10.10
N PRO A 157 -1.56 -2.27 -9.60
CA PRO A 157 -0.37 -1.66 -10.16
C PRO A 157 0.84 -2.59 -9.99
N THR A 158 1.81 -2.49 -10.91
CA THR A 158 3.16 -2.97 -10.59
C THR A 158 3.81 -2.05 -9.57
N GLU A 159 4.88 -2.50 -8.93
CA GLU A 159 5.67 -1.67 -8.02
C GLU A 159 6.18 -0.40 -8.74
N ALA A 160 6.63 -0.55 -9.98
CA ALA A 160 7.15 0.55 -10.78
C ALA A 160 6.07 1.53 -11.23
N GLU A 161 4.90 1.02 -11.65
CA GLU A 161 3.73 1.86 -11.98
C GLU A 161 3.31 2.67 -10.75
N TRP A 162 3.20 2.02 -9.59
CA TRP A 162 2.82 2.69 -8.35
C TRP A 162 3.82 3.78 -7.97
N GLU A 163 5.13 3.50 -8.02
CA GLU A 163 6.15 4.47 -7.62
C GLU A 163 6.23 5.66 -8.60
N LEU A 164 6.14 5.42 -9.90
CA LEU A 164 6.04 6.49 -10.90
C LEU A 164 4.86 7.40 -10.60
N ALA A 165 3.68 6.80 -10.36
CA ALA A 165 2.48 7.52 -10.01
C ALA A 165 2.65 8.33 -8.71
N ALA A 166 3.27 7.73 -7.67
CA ALA A 166 3.49 8.36 -6.37
C ALA A 166 4.42 9.57 -6.44
N ARG A 167 5.43 9.54 -7.32
CA ARG A 167 6.37 10.64 -7.55
C ARG A 167 5.71 11.89 -8.15
N GLY A 168 4.52 11.76 -8.75
CA GLY A 168 3.70 12.92 -9.11
C GLY A 168 4.36 13.89 -10.08
N GLY A 169 5.22 13.41 -10.98
CA GLY A 169 5.97 14.26 -11.91
C GLY A 169 7.37 14.66 -11.44
N LEU A 170 7.68 14.50 -10.15
CA LEU A 170 8.94 14.94 -9.55
C LEU A 170 10.04 13.86 -9.62
N ASP A 171 11.27 14.30 -9.87
CA ASP A 171 12.46 13.44 -9.79
C ASP A 171 13.30 13.81 -8.57
N GLY A 172 13.91 12.81 -7.92
CA GLY A 172 14.90 13.02 -6.86
C GLY A 172 14.37 13.68 -5.58
N VAL A 173 13.06 13.62 -5.33
CA VAL A 173 12.44 14.13 -4.09
C VAL A 173 12.06 13.01 -3.12
N GLU A 174 12.05 13.31 -1.83
CA GLU A 174 11.80 12.31 -0.76
C GLU A 174 10.33 11.88 -0.64
N PHE A 175 9.39 12.82 -0.79
CA PHE A 175 7.95 12.60 -0.62
C PHE A 175 7.18 12.85 -1.92
N ALA A 176 5.91 12.44 -1.97
CA ALA A 176 5.04 12.60 -3.14
C ALA A 176 4.82 14.07 -3.58
N TRP A 177 5.21 15.03 -2.75
CA TRP A 177 5.04 16.47 -2.97
C TRP A 177 6.34 17.29 -2.85
N GLY A 178 7.49 16.67 -2.56
CA GLY A 178 8.74 17.39 -2.35
C GLY A 178 9.64 16.78 -1.27
N ASN A 179 10.56 17.56 -0.72
CA ASN A 179 11.57 17.09 0.24
C ASN A 179 11.22 17.33 1.70
N GLU A 180 10.19 18.13 1.98
CA GLU A 180 9.76 18.43 3.34
C GLU A 180 8.49 17.64 3.68
N LEU A 181 8.49 16.93 4.80
CA LEU A 181 7.35 16.10 5.23
C LEU A 181 6.10 16.94 5.54
N MET A 182 6.31 18.12 6.12
CA MET A 182 5.24 19.06 6.50
C MET A 182 5.61 20.48 6.07
N PRO A 183 5.50 20.80 4.77
CA PRO A 183 5.79 22.13 4.24
C PRO A 183 4.96 23.17 5.00
N ASP A 184 5.61 24.22 5.50
CA ASP A 184 4.97 25.27 6.32
C ASP A 184 4.21 24.74 7.55
N GLY A 185 4.60 23.56 8.06
CA GLY A 185 3.93 22.89 9.17
C GLY A 185 2.59 22.23 8.78
N VAL A 186 2.25 22.15 7.50
CA VAL A 186 1.01 21.53 7.01
C VAL A 186 1.20 20.03 6.85
N SER A 187 0.29 19.25 7.43
CA SER A 187 0.29 17.80 7.24
C SER A 187 -0.21 17.47 5.83
N MET A 188 0.60 16.76 5.05
CA MET A 188 0.35 16.42 3.65
C MET A 188 -0.09 14.95 3.44
N ALA A 189 -0.04 14.14 4.51
CA ALA A 189 -0.47 12.75 4.51
C ALA A 189 -0.94 12.31 5.89
N ASN A 190 -1.79 11.29 5.93
CA ASN A 190 -2.17 10.64 7.17
C ASN A 190 -1.06 9.69 7.65
N THR A 191 -0.17 10.14 8.52
CA THR A 191 0.89 9.33 9.16
C THR A 191 0.79 9.44 10.69
N TRP A 192 1.55 8.66 11.46
CA TRP A 192 1.52 8.75 12.92
C TRP A 192 2.12 10.08 13.39
N GLN A 193 1.43 10.75 14.33
CA GLN A 193 1.93 11.96 14.98
C GLN A 193 2.09 11.69 16.47
N GLY A 194 3.28 11.94 17.02
CA GLY A 194 3.63 11.61 18.41
C GLY A 194 4.72 10.55 18.50
N VAL A 195 4.66 9.72 19.55
CA VAL A 195 5.66 8.68 19.83
C VAL A 195 5.03 7.32 19.54
N PHE A 196 5.39 6.72 18.40
CA PHE A 196 4.93 5.37 18.08
C PHE A 196 5.56 4.34 19.04
N PRO A 197 4.84 3.28 19.47
CA PRO A 197 3.41 3.03 19.27
C PRO A 197 2.53 3.56 20.42
N THR A 198 3.09 4.23 21.43
CA THR A 198 2.39 4.44 22.72
C THR A 198 1.60 5.73 22.84
N ARG A 199 1.93 6.78 22.08
CA ARG A 199 1.29 8.09 22.19
C ARG A 199 1.06 8.73 20.83
N THR A 200 -0.20 8.95 20.49
CA THR A 200 -0.61 9.78 19.37
C THR A 200 -0.96 11.20 19.85
N THR A 201 -0.62 12.20 19.06
CA THR A 201 -1.01 13.61 19.27
C THR A 201 -2.20 14.01 18.39
N LYS A 202 -2.72 13.08 17.57
CA LYS A 202 -3.92 13.34 16.77
C LYS A 202 -5.14 13.53 17.67
N PRO A 203 -6.14 14.32 17.23
CA PRO A 203 -7.41 14.42 17.92
C PRO A 203 -8.08 13.05 18.08
N ALA A 204 -8.81 12.89 19.18
CA ALA A 204 -9.55 11.66 19.46
C ALA A 204 -10.48 11.29 18.29
N GLY A 205 -10.45 10.03 17.86
CA GLY A 205 -11.22 9.52 16.71
C GLY A 205 -10.55 9.73 15.34
N ARG A 206 -9.40 10.41 15.26
CA ARG A 206 -8.61 10.63 14.03
C ARG A 206 -7.30 9.83 14.00
N GLU A 207 -7.14 8.85 14.88
CA GLU A 207 -5.91 8.08 15.03
C GLU A 207 -5.68 7.06 13.92
N ARG A 208 -6.75 6.65 13.22
CA ARG A 208 -6.74 5.59 12.21
C ARG A 208 -6.74 6.16 10.77
N THR A 209 -7.24 5.38 9.82
CA THR A 209 -7.52 5.84 8.45
C THR A 209 -8.33 7.14 8.44
N SER A 210 -8.09 8.01 7.47
CA SER A 210 -8.90 9.17 7.12
C SER A 210 -9.76 8.86 5.89
N PRO A 211 -10.84 9.62 5.62
CA PRO A 211 -11.48 9.57 4.32
C PRO A 211 -10.45 9.75 3.21
N VAL A 212 -10.64 9.09 2.07
CA VAL A 212 -9.79 9.34 0.90
C VAL A 212 -9.89 10.81 0.48
N ARG A 213 -8.81 11.37 -0.06
CA ARG A 213 -8.72 12.79 -0.47
C ARG A 213 -8.82 13.79 0.70
N SER A 214 -8.51 13.35 1.92
CA SER A 214 -8.41 14.27 3.07
C SER A 214 -7.20 15.20 3.00
N PHE A 215 -6.20 14.83 2.21
CA PHE A 215 -4.95 15.56 2.03
C PHE A 215 -4.80 15.99 0.56
N PRO A 216 -3.92 16.95 0.24
CA PRO A 216 -3.70 17.39 -1.13
C PRO A 216 -3.25 16.25 -2.06
N ALA A 217 -3.62 16.33 -3.33
CA ALA A 217 -3.10 15.45 -4.36
C ALA A 217 -1.65 15.79 -4.72
N ASN A 218 -0.91 14.80 -5.24
CA ASN A 218 0.41 15.03 -5.84
C ASN A 218 0.31 15.72 -7.21
N GLY A 219 1.44 15.95 -7.89
CA GLY A 219 1.47 16.63 -9.20
C GLY A 219 0.76 15.91 -10.34
N TYR A 220 0.40 14.63 -10.18
CA TYR A 220 -0.47 13.91 -11.11
C TYR A 220 -1.95 13.94 -10.69
N GLY A 221 -2.34 14.60 -9.61
CA GLY A 221 -3.73 14.60 -9.15
C GLY A 221 -4.12 13.34 -8.36
N LEU A 222 -3.14 12.58 -7.86
CA LEU A 222 -3.39 11.38 -7.05
C LEU A 222 -3.35 11.69 -5.56
N TYR A 223 -4.32 11.17 -4.84
CA TYR A 223 -4.49 11.33 -3.40
C TYR A 223 -3.95 10.12 -2.64
N ASP A 224 -3.52 10.39 -1.40
CA ASP A 224 -3.12 9.37 -0.43
C ASP A 224 -2.05 8.40 -0.97
N MET A 225 -1.21 8.83 -1.91
CA MET A 225 -0.10 8.00 -2.44
C MET A 225 0.90 7.63 -1.35
N ILE A 226 1.03 8.42 -0.28
CA ILE A 226 1.81 8.03 0.90
C ILE A 226 0.99 8.25 2.16
N GLY A 227 1.13 7.36 3.14
CA GLY A 227 0.33 7.34 4.35
C GLY A 227 -1.08 6.76 4.13
N ASN A 228 -1.97 7.02 5.10
CA ASN A 228 -3.33 6.47 5.22
C ASN A 228 -3.37 4.94 5.31
N VAL A 229 -3.18 4.21 4.20
CA VAL A 229 -3.06 2.75 4.16
C VAL A 229 -1.91 2.35 3.27
N TRP A 230 -1.25 1.25 3.61
CA TRP A 230 -0.37 0.56 2.68
C TRP A 230 -1.19 0.07 1.49
N GLU A 231 -0.55 -0.06 0.33
CA GLU A 231 -1.23 -0.48 -0.89
C GLU A 231 -0.56 -1.70 -1.53
N TRP A 232 -1.38 -2.71 -1.82
CA TRP A 232 -0.96 -3.90 -2.58
C TRP A 232 -0.52 -3.54 -4.00
N THR A 233 0.61 -4.12 -4.40
CA THR A 233 1.07 -4.15 -5.80
C THR A 233 1.15 -5.60 -6.30
N SER A 234 1.25 -5.77 -7.61
CA SER A 234 1.29 -7.10 -8.24
C SER A 234 2.63 -7.82 -8.13
N ASP A 235 3.71 -7.14 -7.78
CA ASP A 235 5.07 -7.68 -7.79
C ASP A 235 5.34 -8.58 -6.59
N TYR A 236 6.01 -9.71 -6.83
CA TYR A 236 6.62 -10.50 -5.76
C TYR A 236 7.78 -9.73 -5.12
N TRP A 237 7.96 -9.91 -3.81
CA TRP A 237 9.02 -9.29 -3.06
C TRP A 237 10.41 -9.78 -3.50
N SER A 238 11.37 -8.86 -3.51
CA SER A 238 12.80 -9.16 -3.58
C SER A 238 13.54 -8.33 -2.55
N ILE A 239 14.61 -8.87 -1.96
CA ILE A 239 15.37 -8.20 -0.88
C ILE A 239 16.12 -6.93 -1.35
N ARG A 240 16.21 -6.70 -2.66
CA ARG A 240 16.85 -5.54 -3.29
C ARG A 240 16.32 -5.36 -4.70
N HIS A 241 16.48 -4.18 -5.27
CA HIS A 241 16.25 -3.98 -6.69
C HIS A 241 17.34 -4.63 -7.56
N PRO A 242 17.03 -4.90 -8.84
CA PRO A 242 18.00 -5.38 -9.81
C PRO A 242 19.16 -4.38 -9.97
N THR A 243 20.32 -4.89 -10.38
CA THR A 243 21.44 -4.03 -10.76
C THR A 243 21.04 -3.12 -11.92
N PRO A 244 21.39 -1.82 -11.90
CA PRO A 244 21.06 -0.90 -12.98
C PRO A 244 21.60 -1.39 -14.33
N ALA A 245 20.81 -1.23 -15.39
CA ALA A 245 21.27 -1.55 -16.73
C ALA A 245 22.47 -0.67 -17.11
N ALA A 246 23.53 -1.28 -17.63
CA ALA A 246 24.76 -0.57 -17.99
C ALA A 246 24.60 0.37 -19.21
N LYS A 247 23.58 0.15 -20.04
CA LYS A 247 23.30 0.92 -21.26
C LYS A 247 21.81 1.23 -21.37
N SER A 248 21.48 2.39 -21.95
CA SER A 248 20.10 2.87 -22.14
C SER A 248 19.24 1.96 -23.02
N CYS A 249 19.83 1.22 -23.97
CA CYS A 249 19.09 0.27 -24.81
C CYS A 249 18.58 -0.97 -24.04
N CYS A 250 19.04 -1.18 -22.81
CA CYS A 250 18.69 -2.33 -21.98
C CYS A 250 17.89 -1.95 -20.73
N LEU A 251 17.31 -0.75 -20.70
CA LEU A 251 16.47 -0.33 -19.58
C LEU A 251 15.27 -1.29 -19.44
N PRO A 252 14.97 -1.77 -18.22
CA PRO A 252 13.76 -2.55 -17.98
C PRO A 252 12.53 -1.74 -18.40
N GLN A 253 11.73 -2.30 -19.31
CA GLN A 253 10.45 -1.73 -19.75
C GLN A 253 9.31 -2.46 -19.05
N ASN A 254 8.43 -1.71 -18.37
CA ASN A 254 7.32 -2.22 -17.56
C ASN A 254 7.74 -3.38 -16.65
N PRO A 255 8.75 -3.19 -15.78
CA PRO A 255 9.26 -4.28 -14.95
C PRO A 255 8.14 -4.88 -14.10
N ARG A 256 8.14 -6.21 -14.04
CA ARG A 256 7.25 -7.03 -13.22
C ARG A 256 8.08 -8.14 -12.58
N ASN A 257 8.16 -8.17 -11.26
CA ASN A 257 8.80 -9.27 -10.57
C ASN A 257 7.84 -10.45 -10.41
N GLY A 258 8.05 -11.49 -11.22
CA GLY A 258 7.32 -12.76 -11.19
C GLY A 258 7.96 -13.85 -10.33
N ASP A 259 9.09 -13.59 -9.68
CA ASP A 259 9.86 -14.60 -8.94
C ASP A 259 9.26 -14.87 -7.56
N VAL A 260 8.38 -15.86 -7.50
CA VAL A 260 7.75 -16.31 -6.25
C VAL A 260 8.75 -16.91 -5.27
N ASP A 261 9.76 -17.62 -5.76
CA ASP A 261 10.74 -18.33 -4.92
C ASP A 261 11.65 -17.37 -4.17
N ALA A 262 12.07 -16.28 -4.83
CA ALA A 262 12.82 -15.21 -4.18
C ALA A 262 11.99 -14.44 -3.12
N SER A 263 10.66 -14.57 -3.14
CA SER A 263 9.78 -13.81 -2.27
C SER A 263 9.64 -14.42 -0.87
N TYR A 264 9.91 -15.71 -0.68
CA TYR A 264 9.75 -16.38 0.62
C TYR A 264 10.66 -15.77 1.70
N ASP A 265 10.24 -15.85 2.96
CA ASP A 265 11.02 -15.31 4.07
C ASP A 265 12.19 -16.24 4.43
N PRO A 266 13.46 -15.84 4.20
CA PRO A 266 14.60 -16.68 4.54
C PRO A 266 14.74 -16.93 6.05
N ALA A 267 14.13 -16.09 6.90
CA ALA A 267 14.10 -16.31 8.34
C ALA A 267 13.09 -17.40 8.75
N GLN A 268 12.14 -17.75 7.87
CA GLN A 268 11.07 -18.72 8.11
C GLN A 268 10.97 -19.71 6.95
N PRO A 269 12.02 -20.52 6.68
CA PRO A 269 12.15 -21.31 5.45
C PRO A 269 11.07 -22.41 5.30
N HIS A 270 10.40 -22.79 6.39
CA HIS A 270 9.31 -23.75 6.39
C HIS A 270 7.97 -23.13 5.98
N ILE A 271 7.84 -21.80 6.06
CA ILE A 271 6.64 -21.08 5.65
C ILE A 271 6.76 -20.73 4.17
N ARG A 272 5.98 -21.41 3.33
CA ARG A 272 5.96 -21.24 1.88
C ARG A 272 4.81 -20.35 1.42
N ILE A 273 4.61 -19.25 2.14
CA ILE A 273 3.67 -18.19 1.76
C ILE A 273 4.46 -17.09 1.06
N ALA A 274 4.09 -16.82 -0.19
CA ALA A 274 4.77 -15.81 -0.99
C ALA A 274 4.51 -14.41 -0.42
N ARG A 275 5.48 -13.50 -0.60
CA ARG A 275 5.34 -12.10 -0.20
C ARG A 275 5.21 -11.21 -1.42
N ARG A 276 4.30 -10.25 -1.37
CA ARG A 276 4.18 -9.19 -2.38
C ARG A 276 4.74 -7.89 -1.85
N VAL A 277 4.97 -6.95 -2.76
CA VAL A 277 5.41 -5.62 -2.40
C VAL A 277 4.21 -4.76 -1.98
N LEU A 278 4.27 -4.21 -0.77
CA LEU A 278 3.44 -3.08 -0.34
C LEU A 278 4.19 -1.75 -0.57
N LYS A 279 3.44 -0.72 -0.95
CA LYS A 279 3.93 0.64 -1.14
C LYS A 279 3.13 1.68 -0.34
N GLY A 280 3.74 2.83 -0.09
CA GLY A 280 3.08 4.03 0.43
C GLY A 280 3.12 4.26 1.94
N GLY A 281 3.32 3.23 2.77
CA GLY A 281 3.20 3.41 4.22
C GLY A 281 1.75 3.57 4.65
N SER A 282 1.52 3.85 5.93
CA SER A 282 0.16 3.98 6.48
C SER A 282 0.06 5.04 7.56
N HIS A 283 -1.15 5.24 8.10
CA HIS A 283 -1.42 6.09 9.27
C HIS A 283 -0.68 5.69 10.55
N LEU A 284 -0.01 4.52 10.56
CA LEU A 284 0.83 4.05 11.67
C LEU A 284 2.32 4.29 11.45
N CYS A 285 2.74 4.69 10.25
CA CYS A 285 4.15 4.96 9.97
C CYS A 285 4.57 6.28 10.64
N ALA A 286 5.75 6.28 11.28
CA ALA A 286 6.21 7.35 12.16
C ALA A 286 7.70 7.63 11.96
N PRO A 287 8.16 8.90 12.04
CA PRO A 287 9.58 9.24 11.91
C PRO A 287 10.50 8.46 12.86
N ASN A 288 10.00 8.12 14.05
CA ASN A 288 10.75 7.44 15.11
C ASN A 288 10.70 5.90 15.05
N TYR A 289 10.08 5.32 14.02
CA TYR A 289 9.94 3.86 13.91
C TYR A 289 9.93 3.35 12.46
N CYS A 290 9.03 3.87 11.61
CA CYS A 290 8.84 3.42 10.24
C CYS A 290 8.69 4.63 9.32
N ARG A 291 9.75 4.95 8.55
CA ARG A 291 9.78 6.03 7.54
C ARG A 291 9.42 5.53 6.15
N ARG A 292 8.46 4.61 6.03
CA ARG A 292 8.04 4.05 4.74
C ARG A 292 6.89 4.81 4.05
N TYR A 293 6.58 6.02 4.52
CA TYR A 293 5.70 6.99 3.83
C TYR A 293 6.45 7.77 2.74
N ARG A 294 7.23 7.09 1.90
CA ARG A 294 7.99 7.69 0.80
C ARG A 294 7.73 6.89 -0.48
N PRO A 295 7.73 7.51 -1.68
CA PRO A 295 7.51 6.79 -2.93
C PRO A 295 8.46 5.60 -3.13
N SER A 296 9.76 5.77 -2.81
CA SER A 296 10.76 4.71 -2.95
C SER A 296 10.62 3.58 -1.93
N ALA A 297 9.96 3.84 -0.80
CA ALA A 297 9.85 2.86 0.26
C ALA A 297 8.97 1.68 -0.17
N ARG A 298 9.36 0.49 0.29
CA ARG A 298 8.70 -0.77 -0.02
C ARG A 298 8.73 -1.68 1.20
N HIS A 299 7.77 -2.59 1.28
CA HIS A 299 7.69 -3.59 2.35
C HIS A 299 7.23 -4.93 1.82
N ALA A 300 7.75 -6.02 2.41
CA ALA A 300 7.33 -7.37 2.08
C ALA A 300 6.13 -7.75 2.95
N GLU A 301 5.01 -8.12 2.34
CA GLU A 301 3.83 -8.61 3.07
C GLU A 301 3.42 -9.98 2.52
N PRO A 302 3.22 -11.00 3.37
CA PRO A 302 2.67 -12.28 2.93
C PRO A 302 1.29 -12.13 2.29
N GLU A 303 1.04 -12.82 1.18
CA GLU A 303 -0.19 -12.67 0.37
C GLU A 303 -1.48 -12.98 1.13
N ASP A 304 -1.39 -13.81 2.17
CA ASP A 304 -2.49 -14.25 3.04
C ASP A 304 -2.72 -13.31 4.24
N THR A 305 -1.88 -12.29 4.41
CA THR A 305 -1.95 -11.41 5.57
C THR A 305 -2.89 -10.24 5.28
N SER A 306 -3.82 -10.02 6.20
CA SER A 306 -4.71 -8.86 6.18
C SER A 306 -4.54 -8.08 7.48
N THR A 307 -4.51 -6.75 7.40
CA THR A 307 -4.33 -5.89 8.58
C THR A 307 -5.22 -4.66 8.56
N SER A 308 -5.37 -4.00 9.71
CA SER A 308 -6.14 -2.75 9.86
C SER A 308 -5.53 -1.52 9.18
N HIS A 309 -4.46 -1.67 8.40
CA HIS A 309 -3.79 -0.58 7.70
C HIS A 309 -3.38 -0.88 6.26
N VAL A 310 -3.71 -2.06 5.71
CA VAL A 310 -3.41 -2.42 4.31
C VAL A 310 -4.70 -2.37 3.51
N GLY A 311 -4.67 -1.61 2.40
CA GLY A 311 -5.69 -1.52 1.37
C GLY A 311 -5.05 -1.63 -0.02
N PHE A 312 -5.64 -1.02 -1.03
CA PHE A 312 -5.13 -1.05 -2.41
C PHE A 312 -5.80 0.01 -3.30
N ARG A 313 -5.25 0.19 -4.50
CA ARG A 313 -5.84 0.94 -5.61
C ARG A 313 -5.63 0.17 -6.92
N CYS A 314 -6.41 0.47 -7.96
CA CYS A 314 -6.37 -0.26 -9.23
C CYS A 314 -5.73 0.55 -10.37
N VAL A 315 -5.33 -0.15 -11.43
CA VAL A 315 -4.85 0.41 -12.71
C VAL A 315 -5.59 -0.20 -13.90
N LYS A 316 -5.60 0.52 -15.02
CA LYS A 316 -5.97 0.00 -16.35
C LYS A 316 -4.90 0.37 -17.36
N ARG A 317 -4.40 -0.61 -18.09
CA ARG A 317 -3.37 -0.43 -19.13
C ARG A 317 -4.06 -0.38 -20.48
N LEU A 318 -3.50 0.38 -21.43
CA LEU A 318 -3.98 0.33 -22.81
C LEU A 318 -3.56 -1.02 -23.41
N SER A 319 -4.51 -1.71 -24.03
CA SER A 319 -4.29 -2.92 -24.82
C SER A 319 -3.62 -2.61 -26.15
#